data_AF-A0A828SZ43-F1
#
_entry.id   AF-A0A828SZ43-F1
#
_cell.length_a   1.000
_cell.length_b   1.000
_cell.length_c   1.000
_cell.angle_alpha   90.00
_cell.angle_beta   90.00
_cell.angle_gamma   90.00
#
_symmetry.space_group_name_H-M   'P 1'
#
loop_
_entity.id
_entity.type
_entity.pdbx_description
1 polymer ?
#
loop_
_entity_poly.entity_id
_entity_poly.type
_entity_poly.pdbx_seq_one_letter_code
_entity_poly.pdbx_strand_id
1 'polypeptide(L)'
;MKSLNEDLKTGQFKQIYLLYGEESYLKRQYRERLVRAMIPEGDTMNYAVYEGKNIDIKEVIDLAETLPFFASRRLIVFEDTGFFKNAGTDLADYITDIPPTTYFYL
;
A
#
# COMPACT_ATOMS: atom_id res chain seq x y z
N MET A 1 13.37 -1.72 10.42
CA MET A 1 12.46 -1.04 11.39
C MET A 1 12.88 0.39 11.77
N LYS A 2 14.17 0.76 11.80
CA LYS A 2 14.57 2.16 12.11
C LYS A 2 14.00 3.17 11.11
N SER A 3 14.11 2.90 9.82
CA SER A 3 13.56 3.75 8.74
C SER A 3 12.05 3.97 8.84
N LEU A 4 11.26 2.93 9.11
CA LEU A 4 9.80 3.06 9.21
C LEU A 4 9.37 3.97 10.37
N ASN A 5 10.05 3.88 11.51
CA ASN A 5 9.77 4.76 12.63
C ASN A 5 10.20 6.21 12.36
N GLU A 6 11.18 6.43 11.48
CA GLU A 6 11.54 7.78 11.02
C GLU A 6 10.48 8.33 10.08
N ASP A 7 10.03 7.55 9.09
CA ASP A 7 8.96 7.95 8.17
C ASP A 7 7.67 8.31 8.94
N LEU A 8 7.31 7.52 9.94
CA LEU A 8 6.18 7.79 10.85
C LEU A 8 6.37 9.08 11.67
N LYS A 9 7.61 9.45 12.02
CA LYS A 9 7.90 10.67 12.79
C LYS A 9 7.94 11.91 11.92
N THR A 10 8.47 11.80 10.71
CA THR A 10 8.65 12.93 9.78
C THR A 10 7.43 13.17 8.91
N GLY A 11 6.55 12.18 8.76
CA GLY A 11 5.45 12.20 7.80
C GLY A 11 5.90 12.06 6.34
N GLN A 12 7.18 11.77 6.10
CA GLN A 12 7.74 11.56 4.78
C GLN A 12 7.68 10.08 4.44
N PHE A 13 6.62 9.68 3.74
CA PHE A 13 6.39 8.29 3.38
C PHE A 13 7.01 7.97 2.03
N LYS A 14 7.52 6.75 1.89
CA LYS A 14 7.89 6.15 0.61
C LYS A 14 6.64 5.62 -0.08
N GLN A 15 6.59 5.68 -1.39
CA GLN A 15 5.44 5.18 -2.14
C GLN A 15 5.24 3.67 -2.00
N ILE A 16 6.29 2.90 -1.69
CA ILE A 16 6.19 1.44 -1.61
C ILE A 16 6.78 0.96 -0.29
N TYR A 17 5.98 0.22 0.47
CA TYR A 17 6.40 -0.50 1.66
C TYR A 17 6.14 -1.99 1.49
N LEU A 18 7.17 -2.81 1.73
CA LEU A 18 7.06 -4.26 1.78
C LEU A 18 7.23 -4.74 3.23
N LEU A 19 6.17 -5.27 3.85
CA LEU A 19 6.21 -5.88 5.17
C LEU A 19 6.16 -7.40 5.06
N TYR A 20 7.33 -8.00 4.96
CA TYR A 20 7.52 -9.45 4.92
C TYR A 20 8.00 -10.00 6.27
N GLY A 21 7.75 -11.29 6.52
CA GLY A 21 8.18 -12.01 7.72
C GLY A 21 7.16 -13.03 8.21
N GLU A 22 7.60 -13.92 9.10
CA GLU A 22 6.80 -14.99 9.70
C GLU A 22 5.83 -14.46 10.77
N GLU A 23 6.17 -13.33 11.40
CA GLU A 23 5.41 -12.73 12.50
C GLU A 23 4.20 -11.91 12.00
N SER A 24 3.06 -12.58 11.77
CA SER A 24 1.82 -11.93 11.31
C SER A 24 1.31 -10.81 12.22
N TYR A 25 1.49 -10.95 13.54
CA TYR A 25 1.09 -9.92 14.50
C TYR A 25 1.85 -8.61 14.28
N LEU A 26 3.17 -8.67 14.11
CA LEU A 26 3.99 -7.49 13.89
C LEU A 26 3.67 -6.81 12.56
N LYS A 27 3.47 -7.60 11.48
CA LYS A 27 3.06 -7.06 10.18
C LYS A 27 1.78 -6.24 10.30
N ARG A 28 0.76 -6.81 10.96
CA ARG A 28 -0.53 -6.13 11.22
C ARG A 28 -0.34 -4.86 12.04
N GLN A 29 0.42 -4.92 13.13
CA GLN A 29 0.66 -3.76 13.99
C GLN A 29 1.34 -2.60 13.24
N TYR A 30 2.36 -2.89 12.43
CA TYR A 30 3.03 -1.86 11.65
C TYR A 30 2.16 -1.31 10.52
N ARG A 31 1.37 -2.16 9.86
CA ARG A 31 0.36 -1.74 8.89
C ARG A 31 -0.61 -0.73 9.49
N GLU A 32 -1.25 -1.09 10.61
CA GLU A 32 -2.23 -0.21 11.26
C GLU A 32 -1.62 1.14 11.64
N ARG A 33 -0.37 1.15 12.11
CA ARG A 33 0.36 2.39 12.42
C ARG A 33 0.62 3.24 11.18
N LEU A 34 1.00 2.63 10.05
CA LEU A 34 1.21 3.35 8.78
C LEU A 34 -0.09 3.89 8.22
N VAL A 35 -1.13 3.06 8.16
CA VAL A 35 -2.45 3.46 7.66
C VAL A 35 -2.96 4.65 8.45
N ARG A 36 -2.92 4.61 9.79
CA ARG A 36 -3.36 5.75 10.64
C ARG A 36 -2.51 7.01 10.47
N ALA A 37 -1.23 6.88 10.11
CA ALA A 37 -0.35 8.03 9.90
C ALA A 37 -0.54 8.64 8.50
N MET A 38 -0.96 7.85 7.53
CA MET A 38 -1.11 8.26 6.13
C MET A 38 -2.53 8.71 5.80
N ILE A 39 -3.53 7.98 6.28
CA ILE A 39 -4.94 8.15 5.95
C ILE A 39 -5.67 8.70 7.17
N PRO A 40 -6.33 9.87 7.05
CA PRO A 40 -7.19 10.40 8.10
C PRO A 40 -8.28 9.41 8.51
N GLU A 41 -8.66 9.43 9.79
CA GLU A 41 -9.76 8.59 10.27
C GLU A 41 -11.06 8.91 9.51
N GLY A 42 -11.70 7.87 8.96
CA GLY A 42 -12.92 8.01 8.15
C GLY A 42 -12.71 8.23 6.66
N ASP A 43 -11.47 8.39 6.16
CA ASP A 43 -11.19 8.50 4.73
C ASP A 43 -11.15 7.11 4.06
N THR A 44 -12.33 6.67 3.63
CA THR A 44 -12.51 5.39 2.91
C THR A 44 -12.32 5.52 1.40
N MET A 45 -12.22 6.74 0.86
CA MET A 45 -12.13 6.99 -0.58
C MET A 45 -10.68 6.93 -1.08
N ASN A 46 -9.74 7.27 -0.20
CA ASN A 46 -8.30 7.22 -0.49
C ASN A 46 -7.61 6.01 0.13
N TYR A 47 -8.38 5.01 0.57
CA TYR A 47 -7.89 3.78 1.18
C TYR A 47 -8.57 2.56 0.57
N ALA A 48 -7.78 1.67 -0.02
CA ALA A 48 -8.26 0.42 -0.58
C ALA A 48 -7.46 -0.77 -0.04
N VAL A 49 -8.14 -1.90 0.21
CA VAL A 49 -7.51 -3.14 0.66
C VAL A 49 -7.90 -4.25 -0.29
N TYR A 50 -6.89 -4.93 -0.83
CA TYR A 50 -7.03 -6.10 -1.67
C TYR A 50 -6.47 -7.32 -0.92
N GLU A 51 -7.35 -8.27 -0.60
CA GLU A 51 -6.99 -9.44 0.22
C GLU A 51 -7.15 -10.75 -0.58
N GLY A 52 -6.18 -11.66 -0.42
CA GLY A 52 -6.23 -13.00 -1.00
C GLY A 52 -5.79 -13.06 -2.46
N LYS A 53 -5.92 -14.25 -3.06
CA LYS A 53 -5.20 -14.62 -4.30
C LYS A 53 -5.85 -14.17 -5.61
N ASN A 54 -7.10 -13.73 -5.58
CA ASN A 54 -7.90 -13.46 -6.79
C ASN A 54 -8.10 -11.96 -7.00
N ILE A 55 -7.00 -11.22 -7.02
CA ILE A 55 -7.03 -9.76 -7.21
C ILE A 55 -6.91 -9.47 -8.70
N ASP A 56 -7.81 -8.64 -9.21
CA ASP A 56 -7.70 -8.09 -10.56
C ASP A 56 -6.64 -6.98 -10.57
N ILE A 57 -5.46 -7.29 -11.10
CA ILE A 57 -4.35 -6.33 -11.19
C ILE A 57 -4.71 -5.12 -12.05
N LYS A 58 -5.58 -5.28 -13.06
CA LYS A 58 -5.98 -4.13 -13.90
C LYS A 58 -6.81 -3.14 -13.11
N GLU A 59 -7.73 -3.63 -12.29
CA GLU A 59 -8.52 -2.78 -11.40
C GLU A 59 -7.64 -2.01 -10.40
N VAL A 60 -6.64 -2.69 -9.83
CA VAL A 60 -5.66 -2.06 -8.94
C VAL A 60 -4.90 -0.93 -9.64
N ILE A 61 -4.44 -1.18 -10.87
CA ILE A 61 -3.71 -0.20 -11.69
C ILE A 61 -4.63 0.98 -12.03
N ASP A 62 -5.84 0.71 -12.52
CA ASP A 62 -6.81 1.75 -12.85
C ASP A 62 -7.12 2.63 -11.62
N LEU A 63 -7.29 2.01 -10.44
CA LEU A 63 -7.48 2.75 -9.19
C LEU A 63 -6.24 3.57 -8.83
N ALA A 64 -5.03 3.02 -8.99
CA ALA A 64 -3.77 3.71 -8.71
C ALA A 64 -3.55 4.95 -9.59
N GLU A 65 -4.05 4.94 -10.83
CA GLU A 65 -3.99 6.05 -11.80
C GLU A 65 -5.00 7.17 -11.54
N THR A 66 -6.09 6.91 -10.81
CA THR A 66 -7.04 7.97 -10.50
C THR A 66 -6.48 8.95 -9.47
N LEU A 67 -6.87 10.22 -9.52
CA LEU A 67 -6.47 11.19 -8.51
C LEU A 67 -7.10 10.84 -7.13
N PRO A 68 -6.40 11.09 -6.01
CA PRO A 68 -7.00 11.01 -4.70
C PRO A 68 -8.20 11.98 -4.55
N PHE A 69 -9.23 11.55 -3.84
CA PHE A 69 -10.45 12.31 -3.61
C PHE A 69 -10.23 13.34 -2.49
N PHE A 70 -10.10 14.62 -2.86
CA PHE A 70 -9.86 15.75 -1.94
C PHE A 70 -8.73 15.51 -0.91
N ALA A 71 -7.71 14.74 -1.29
CA ALA A 71 -6.56 14.41 -0.45
C ALA A 71 -5.25 14.53 -1.23
N SER A 72 -4.12 14.53 -0.52
CA SER A 72 -2.79 14.58 -1.14
C SER A 72 -2.30 13.20 -1.60
N ARG A 73 -2.93 12.11 -1.17
CA ARG A 73 -2.44 10.74 -1.42
C ARG A 73 -3.56 9.70 -1.35
N ARG A 74 -3.36 8.58 -2.05
CA ARG A 74 -4.11 7.32 -1.92
C ARG A 74 -3.20 6.22 -1.40
N LEU A 75 -3.72 5.37 -0.51
CA LEU A 75 -3.06 4.17 -0.01
C LEU A 75 -3.80 2.92 -0.50
N ILE A 76 -3.08 2.02 -1.14
CA ILE A 76 -3.56 0.69 -1.54
C ILE A 76 -2.77 -0.36 -0.76
N VAL A 77 -3.49 -1.23 -0.06
CA VAL A 77 -2.95 -2.28 0.80
C VAL A 77 -3.22 -3.64 0.18
N PHE A 78 -2.20 -4.48 0.13
CA PHE A 78 -2.28 -5.86 -0.34
C PHE A 78 -2.07 -6.80 0.86
N GLU A 79 -3.04 -7.69 1.11
CA GLU A 79 -2.98 -8.64 2.23
C GLU A 79 -3.08 -10.08 1.71
N ASP A 80 -2.13 -10.93 2.11
CA ASP A 80 -2.12 -12.37 1.79
C ASP A 80 -2.38 -12.71 0.30
N THR A 81 -1.92 -11.82 -0.58
CA THR A 81 -2.19 -11.89 -2.02
C THR A 81 -1.42 -12.99 -2.73
N GLY A 82 -0.28 -13.37 -2.15
CA GLY A 82 0.66 -14.29 -2.78
C GLY A 82 1.35 -13.70 -4.00
N PHE A 83 1.30 -12.38 -4.23
CA PHE A 83 1.99 -11.71 -5.34
C PHE A 83 3.48 -12.09 -5.39
N PHE A 84 4.17 -12.15 -4.26
CA PHE A 84 5.59 -12.55 -4.25
C PHE A 84 5.87 -14.01 -4.61
N LYS A 85 4.84 -14.87 -4.66
CA LYS A 85 4.96 -16.28 -5.04
C LYS A 85 4.51 -16.52 -6.48
N ASN A 86 3.49 -15.79 -6.93
CA ASN A 86 2.75 -16.06 -8.17
C ASN A 86 2.49 -14.82 -9.05
N ALA A 87 3.01 -13.63 -8.73
CA ALA A 87 2.63 -12.42 -9.46
C ALA A 87 3.04 -12.51 -10.93
N GLY A 88 2.05 -12.24 -11.78
CA GLY A 88 2.26 -11.86 -13.16
C GLY A 88 3.11 -10.58 -13.23
N THR A 89 3.92 -10.52 -14.27
CA THR A 89 4.83 -9.42 -14.64
C THR A 89 4.20 -8.04 -14.48
N ASP A 90 2.90 -7.92 -14.71
CA ASP A 90 2.17 -6.66 -14.84
C ASP A 90 2.26 -5.74 -13.62
N LEU A 91 2.09 -6.25 -12.38
CA LEU A 91 2.19 -5.40 -11.19
C LEU A 91 3.64 -4.99 -10.93
N ALA A 92 4.59 -5.89 -11.19
CA ALA A 92 6.02 -5.61 -11.01
C ALA A 92 6.50 -4.55 -12.00
N ASP A 93 6.05 -4.63 -13.25
CA ASP A 93 6.32 -3.63 -14.29
C ASP A 93 5.68 -2.29 -13.92
N TYR A 94 4.41 -2.30 -13.51
CA TYR A 94 3.68 -1.09 -13.13
C TYR A 94 4.28 -0.35 -11.94
N ILE A 95 4.81 -1.07 -10.95
CA ILE A 95 5.43 -0.48 -9.75
C ILE A 95 6.53 0.54 -10.09
N THR A 96 7.15 0.45 -11.27
CA THR A 96 8.19 1.37 -11.71
C THR A 96 7.67 2.75 -12.16
N ASP A 97 6.39 2.84 -12.52
CA ASP A 97 5.74 4.02 -13.10
C ASP A 97 4.60 4.59 -12.22
N ILE A 98 4.52 4.20 -10.95
CA ILE A 98 3.40 4.57 -10.08
C ILE A 98 3.25 6.10 -9.89
N PRO A 99 2.01 6.64 -9.91
CA PRO A 99 1.78 8.05 -9.68
C PRO A 99 2.33 8.53 -8.33
N PRO A 100 2.90 9.75 -8.25
CA PRO A 100 3.54 10.29 -7.03
C PRO A 100 2.59 10.37 -5.83
N THR A 101 1.28 10.40 -6.08
CA THR A 101 0.23 10.47 -5.07
C THR A 101 -0.24 9.09 -4.59
N THR A 102 0.22 8.01 -5.20
CA THR A 102 -0.22 6.65 -4.91
C THR A 102 0.84 5.89 -4.12
N TYR A 103 0.38 5.24 -3.06
CA TYR A 103 1.22 4.53 -2.10
C TYR A 103 0.73 3.08 -1.97
N PHE A 104 1.65 2.12 -2.08
CA PHE A 104 1.40 0.69 -1.97
C PHE A 104 2.01 0.13 -0.70
N TYR A 105 1.26 -0.75 -0.05
CA TYR A 105 1.70 -1.57 1.06
C TYR A 105 1.53 -3.05 0.69
N LEU A 106 2.63 -3.79 0.63
CA LEU A 106 2.72 -5.18 0.19
C LEU A 106 3.22 -6.13 1.28
#